data_AF-A0A355BVM2-F1
#
_entry.id   AF-A0A355BVM2-F1
#
_cell.length_a   1.000
_cell.length_b   1.000
_cell.length_c   1.000
_cell.angle_alpha   90.00
_cell.angle_beta   90.00
_cell.angle_gamma   90.00
#
_symmetry.space_group_name_H-M   'P 1'
#
loop_
_entity.id
_entity.type
_entity.pdbx_description
1 polymer ?
#
loop_
_entity_poly.entity_id
_entity_poly.type
_entity_poly.pdbx_seq_one_letter_code
_entity_poly.pdbx_strand_id
1 'polypeptide(L)'
;MGSGGGASPKGRRRRMGVASALAGRIGRLSFRSKMGLATIAACAATALIACVAFMINETLTYRVRFDREQKTLSEVLAANVTAAVLFGDDASARDILSATNRTPQVDGAFVRLPSGEIFAAYARNVGSESEKALIARHNGPQFHSTIRIDGEIVGELVLLTNL
;
A
#
# COMPACT_ATOMS: atom_id res chain seq x y z
N MET A 1 0.13 -60.81 -54.20
CA MET A 1 -0.43 -59.52 -54.64
C MET A 1 -1.63 -59.19 -53.77
N GLY A 2 -1.78 -58.07 -53.08
CA GLY A 2 -0.98 -56.89 -52.77
C GLY A 2 -1.86 -56.17 -51.73
N SER A 3 -1.41 -55.99 -50.49
CA SER A 3 -0.51 -54.94 -50.03
C SER A 3 -1.00 -53.54 -50.38
N GLY A 4 -1.14 -52.72 -49.34
CA GLY A 4 -1.40 -51.28 -49.43
C GLY A 4 -2.79 -50.96 -48.89
N GLY A 5 -2.95 -50.19 -47.83
CA GLY A 5 -2.03 -49.27 -47.20
C GLY A 5 -2.85 -48.17 -46.55
N GLY A 6 -2.19 -47.35 -45.73
CA GLY A 6 -2.79 -46.09 -45.26
C GLY A 6 -2.77 -45.93 -43.76
N ALA A 7 -1.57 -45.77 -43.21
CA ALA A 7 -1.40 -45.09 -41.93
C ALA A 7 -1.79 -43.60 -42.05
N SER A 8 -2.25 -43.05 -40.91
CA SER A 8 -2.32 -41.63 -40.54
C SER A 8 -3.54 -40.80 -41.01
N PRO A 9 -3.91 -39.70 -40.28
CA PRO A 9 -3.18 -39.05 -39.18
C PRO A 9 -3.98 -38.78 -37.88
N LYS A 10 -3.23 -38.91 -36.78
CA LYS A 10 -3.17 -38.03 -35.59
C LYS A 10 -4.30 -37.00 -35.46
N GLY A 11 -5.22 -37.29 -34.53
CA GLY A 11 -6.16 -36.33 -33.96
C GLY A 11 -5.42 -35.08 -33.47
N ARG A 12 -5.56 -34.00 -34.24
CA ARG A 12 -5.07 -32.66 -33.88
C ARG A 12 -5.96 -32.17 -32.74
N ARG A 13 -5.52 -32.39 -31.49
CA ARG A 13 -6.14 -31.86 -30.27
C ARG A 13 -6.31 -30.34 -30.40
N ARG A 14 -7.48 -29.91 -30.85
CA ARG A 14 -7.93 -28.52 -30.77
C ARG A 14 -8.10 -28.20 -29.29
N ARG A 15 -7.10 -27.52 -28.71
CA ARG A 15 -7.31 -26.72 -27.50
C ARG A 15 -8.26 -25.59 -27.85
N MET A 16 -9.57 -25.85 -27.80
CA MET A 16 -10.60 -24.81 -27.88
C MET A 16 -10.64 -24.13 -26.52
N GLY A 17 -9.94 -23.00 -26.42
CA GLY A 17 -10.02 -22.10 -25.29
C GLY A 17 -11.45 -21.62 -25.10
N VAL A 18 -11.82 -21.40 -23.84
CA VAL A 18 -13.15 -20.99 -23.37
C VAL A 18 -13.74 -19.84 -24.21
N ALA A 19 -12.88 -18.95 -24.73
CA ALA A 19 -13.24 -17.86 -25.65
C ALA A 19 -13.91 -18.32 -26.96
N SER A 20 -13.44 -19.40 -27.61
CA SER A 20 -14.03 -19.87 -28.88
C SER A 20 -15.37 -20.58 -28.69
N ALA A 21 -15.57 -21.21 -27.53
CA ALA A 21 -16.83 -21.85 -27.17
C ALA A 21 -17.94 -20.82 -26.91
N LEU A 22 -17.59 -19.68 -26.31
CA LEU A 22 -18.50 -18.55 -26.10
C LEU A 22 -18.82 -17.83 -27.41
N ALA A 23 -17.83 -17.58 -28.27
CA ALA A 23 -18.03 -16.94 -29.58
C ALA A 23 -19.00 -17.73 -30.48
N GLY A 24 -18.90 -19.06 -30.49
CA GLY A 24 -19.81 -19.93 -31.25
C GLY A 24 -21.27 -19.92 -30.76
N ARG A 25 -21.50 -19.64 -29.46
CA ARG A 25 -22.84 -19.47 -28.88
C ARG A 25 -23.42 -18.09 -29.19
N ILE A 26 -22.61 -17.04 -29.19
CA ILE A 26 -23.03 -15.67 -29.49
C ILE A 26 -23.43 -15.53 -30.97
N GLY A 27 -22.78 -16.27 -31.87
CA GLY A 27 -23.11 -16.29 -33.30
C GLY A 27 -24.48 -16.89 -33.65
N ARG A 28 -25.09 -17.68 -32.75
CA ARG A 28 -26.41 -18.33 -32.96
C ARG A 28 -27.58 -17.54 -32.35
N LEU A 29 -27.32 -16.39 -31.72
CA LEU A 29 -28.34 -15.54 -31.12
C LEU A 29 -29.03 -14.67 -32.18
N SER A 30 -30.35 -14.47 -32.04
CA SER A 30 -31.12 -13.62 -32.94
C SER A 30 -30.60 -12.17 -32.95
N PHE A 31 -30.84 -11.44 -34.04
CA PHE A 31 -30.41 -10.04 -34.20
C PHE A 31 -30.78 -9.14 -32.99
N ARG A 32 -31.96 -9.37 -32.40
CA ARG A 32 -32.44 -8.66 -31.19
C ARG A 32 -31.59 -8.96 -29.95
N SER A 33 -31.23 -10.22 -29.74
CA SER A 33 -30.40 -10.65 -28.61
C SER A 33 -28.96 -10.16 -28.73
N LYS A 34 -28.46 -9.99 -29.96
CA LYS A 34 -27.12 -9.47 -30.23
C LYS A 34 -26.98 -7.99 -29.86
N MET A 35 -28.03 -7.19 -30.11
CA MET A 35 -28.11 -5.80 -29.67
C MET A 35 -28.16 -5.69 -28.14
N GLY A 36 -29.00 -6.51 -27.47
CA GLY A 36 -29.07 -6.52 -26.01
C GLY A 36 -27.75 -6.94 -25.33
N LEU A 37 -27.04 -7.91 -25.91
CA LEU A 37 -25.73 -8.33 -25.40
C LEU A 37 -24.69 -7.21 -25.49
N ALA A 38 -24.73 -6.41 -26.55
CA ALA A 38 -23.83 -5.28 -26.73
C ALA A 38 -24.07 -4.19 -25.68
N THR A 39 -25.34 -3.88 -25.37
CA THR A 39 -25.68 -2.92 -24.31
C THR A 39 -25.24 -3.42 -22.94
N ILE A 40 -25.49 -4.69 -22.61
CA ILE A 40 -25.04 -5.28 -21.34
C ILE A 40 -23.51 -5.25 -21.23
N ALA A 41 -22.80 -5.57 -22.31
CA ALA A 41 -21.34 -5.51 -22.36
C ALA A 41 -20.83 -4.08 -22.18
N ALA A 42 -21.47 -3.08 -22.80
CA ALA A 42 -21.12 -1.67 -22.63
C ALA A 42 -21.34 -1.22 -21.19
N CYS A 43 -22.50 -1.51 -20.58
CA CYS A 43 -22.76 -1.19 -19.18
C CYS A 43 -21.76 -1.85 -18.23
N ALA A 44 -21.42 -3.13 -18.47
CA ALA A 44 -20.43 -3.85 -17.68
C ALA A 44 -19.03 -3.22 -17.84
N ALA A 45 -18.64 -2.82 -19.05
CA ALA A 45 -17.38 -2.15 -19.30
C ALA A 45 -17.33 -0.78 -18.59
N THR A 46 -18.39 0.02 -18.67
CA THR A 46 -18.48 1.30 -17.97
C THR A 46 -18.41 1.13 -16.46
N ALA A 47 -19.12 0.13 -15.90
CA ALA A 47 -19.05 -0.18 -14.47
C ALA A 47 -17.64 -0.61 -14.04
N LEU A 48 -16.96 -1.44 -14.83
CA LEU A 48 -15.57 -1.84 -14.56
C LEU A 48 -14.62 -0.64 -14.60
N ILE A 49 -14.75 0.24 -15.59
CA ILE A 49 -13.95 1.46 -15.68
C ILE A 49 -14.21 2.36 -14.47
N ALA A 50 -15.48 2.52 -14.06
CA ALA A 50 -15.84 3.28 -12.87
C ALA A 50 -15.22 2.66 -11.61
N CYS A 51 -15.27 1.33 -11.45
CA CYS A 51 -14.63 0.64 -10.32
C CYS A 51 -13.11 0.81 -10.31
N VAL A 52 -12.44 0.71 -11.46
CA VAL A 52 -10.99 0.92 -11.57
C VAL A 52 -10.63 2.38 -11.29
N ALA A 53 -11.37 3.32 -11.86
CA ALA A 53 -11.19 4.75 -11.59
C ALA A 53 -11.44 5.06 -10.11
N PHE A 54 -12.45 4.44 -9.50
CA PHE A 54 -12.71 4.57 -8.07
C PHE A 54 -11.59 3.98 -7.23
N MET A 55 -11.08 2.78 -7.55
CA MET A 55 -9.93 2.17 -6.87
C MET A 55 -8.67 3.03 -6.98
N ILE A 56 -8.38 3.58 -8.17
CA ILE A 56 -7.26 4.51 -8.40
C ILE A 56 -7.48 5.79 -7.60
N ASN A 57 -8.68 6.35 -7.65
CA ASN A 57 -9.01 7.56 -6.91
C ASN A 57 -9.00 7.33 -5.40
N GLU A 58 -9.38 6.15 -4.94
CA GLU A 58 -9.37 5.75 -3.54
C GLU A 58 -7.92 5.55 -3.08
N THR A 59 -7.03 4.95 -3.87
CA THR A 59 -5.59 4.89 -3.56
C THR A 59 -4.93 6.26 -3.58
N LEU A 60 -5.30 7.14 -4.51
CA LEU A 60 -4.78 8.51 -4.58
C LEU A 60 -5.36 9.40 -3.47
N THR A 61 -6.64 9.23 -3.11
CA THR A 61 -7.33 10.03 -2.08
C THR A 61 -7.04 9.52 -0.69
N TYR A 62 -6.73 8.23 -0.49
CA TYR A 62 -6.13 7.72 0.74
C TYR A 62 -4.83 8.48 1.04
N ARG A 63 -4.01 8.76 0.02
CA ARG A 63 -2.80 9.58 0.19
C ARG A 63 -3.08 11.06 0.47
N VAL A 64 -4.28 11.59 0.23
CA VAL A 64 -4.57 13.03 0.35
C VAL A 64 -5.44 13.36 1.57
N ARG A 65 -6.38 12.48 1.96
CA ARG A 65 -7.27 12.71 3.11
C ARG A 65 -6.75 12.12 4.43
N PHE A 66 -5.86 11.13 4.39
CA PHE A 66 -5.15 10.64 5.58
C PHE A 66 -3.88 11.45 5.89
N ASP A 67 -3.32 12.13 4.88
CA ASP A 67 -2.10 12.93 5.02
C ASP A 67 -2.34 14.20 5.84
N ARG A 68 -3.47 14.90 5.72
CA ARG A 68 -3.62 16.21 6.41
C ARG A 68 -3.60 16.15 7.94
N GLU A 69 -4.23 15.16 8.57
CA GLU A 69 -4.23 15.06 10.04
C GLU A 69 -2.94 14.41 10.58
N GLN A 70 -2.43 13.36 9.92
CA GLN A 70 -1.20 12.71 10.36
C GLN A 70 0.05 13.52 10.05
N LYS A 71 0.09 14.26 8.92
CA LYS A 71 1.19 15.15 8.59
C LYS A 71 1.30 16.31 9.55
N THR A 72 0.18 16.89 9.97
CA THR A 72 0.20 17.97 10.98
C THR A 72 0.77 17.47 12.31
N LEU A 73 0.36 16.28 12.76
CA LEU A 73 0.92 15.67 13.97
C LEU A 73 2.41 15.35 13.82
N SER A 74 2.80 14.79 12.68
CA SER A 74 4.20 14.42 12.39
C SER A 74 5.10 15.64 12.27
N GLU A 75 4.63 16.73 11.65
CA GLU A 75 5.36 18.00 11.53
C GLU A 75 5.53 18.67 12.90
N VAL A 76 4.49 18.68 13.75
CA VAL A 76 4.56 19.22 15.12
C VAL A 76 5.50 18.38 15.99
N LEU A 77 5.42 17.06 15.91
CA LEU A 77 6.35 16.16 16.63
C LEU A 77 7.78 16.33 16.14
N ALA A 78 8.00 16.41 14.82
CA ALA A 78 9.31 16.62 14.25
C ALA A 78 9.90 17.95 14.75
N ALA A 79 9.14 19.05 14.72
CA ALA A 79 9.59 20.35 15.21
C ALA A 79 9.99 20.32 16.69
N ASN A 80 9.22 19.63 17.54
CA ASN A 80 9.53 19.51 18.96
C ASN A 80 10.75 18.63 19.21
N VAL A 81 10.89 17.53 18.46
CA VAL A 81 12.03 16.62 18.53
C VAL A 81 13.32 17.27 17.98
N THR A 82 13.22 18.20 17.03
CA THR A 82 14.39 18.92 16.47
C THR A 82 15.26 19.53 17.56
N ALA A 83 14.64 20.17 18.57
CA ALA A 83 15.38 20.77 19.67
C ALA A 83 16.11 19.70 20.50
N ALA A 84 15.45 18.59 20.81
CA ALA A 84 16.05 17.48 21.55
C ALA A 84 17.22 16.84 20.79
N VAL A 85 17.11 16.70 19.46
CA VAL A 85 18.20 16.23 18.60
C VAL A 85 19.37 17.22 18.58
N LEU A 86 19.09 18.53 18.49
CA LEU A 86 20.13 19.58 18.49
C LEU A 86 20.96 19.58 19.78
N PHE A 87 20.29 19.38 20.93
CA PHE A 87 20.93 19.37 22.24
C PHE A 87 21.45 17.98 22.65
N GLY A 88 21.25 16.94 21.83
CA GLY A 88 21.67 15.57 22.13
C GLY A 88 20.94 14.98 23.34
N ASP A 89 19.73 15.44 23.64
CA ASP A 89 18.92 15.01 24.77
C ASP A 89 17.90 13.93 24.33
N ASP A 90 18.32 12.68 24.43
CA ASP A 90 17.51 11.52 24.06
C ASP A 90 16.32 11.33 25.01
N ALA A 91 16.46 11.71 26.29
CA ALA A 91 15.39 11.63 27.28
C ALA A 91 14.24 12.59 26.94
N SER A 92 14.56 13.85 26.62
CA SER A 92 13.56 14.82 26.15
C SER A 92 12.90 14.37 24.85
N ALA A 93 13.67 13.81 23.90
CA ALA A 93 13.09 13.27 22.67
C ALA A 93 12.11 12.13 22.96
N ARG A 94 12.46 11.22 23.87
CA ARG A 94 11.60 10.10 24.28
C ARG A 94 10.31 10.58 24.95
N ASP A 95 10.37 11.59 25.80
CA ASP A 95 9.19 12.19 26.43
C ASP A 95 8.26 12.82 25.38
N ILE A 96 8.82 13.52 24.39
CA ILE A 96 8.04 14.07 23.27
C ILE A 96 7.41 12.94 22.45
N LEU A 97 8.16 11.88 22.12
CA LEU A 97 7.62 10.73 21.39
C LEU A 97 6.51 10.02 22.16
N SER A 98 6.59 9.97 23.50
CA SER A 98 5.56 9.36 24.35
C SER A 98 4.19 10.04 24.24
N ALA A 99 4.15 11.32 23.81
CA ALA A 99 2.90 12.02 23.56
C ALA A 99 2.04 11.35 22.48
N THR A 100 2.65 10.60 21.56
CA THR A 100 1.95 9.79 20.54
C THR A 100 1.06 8.70 21.14
N ASN A 101 1.25 8.33 22.40
CA ASN A 101 0.35 7.43 23.12
C ASN A 101 -1.11 7.92 23.13
N ARG A 102 -1.34 9.24 23.03
CA ARG A 102 -2.68 9.84 22.97
C ARG A 102 -3.38 9.66 21.62
N THR A 103 -2.66 9.19 20.60
CA THR A 103 -3.18 8.94 19.24
C THR A 103 -3.38 7.44 19.04
N PRO A 104 -4.61 6.92 19.01
CA PRO A 104 -4.89 5.47 18.94
C PRO A 104 -4.35 4.78 17.69
N GLN A 105 -4.14 5.53 16.62
CA GLN A 105 -3.65 5.03 15.32
C GLN A 105 -2.12 4.85 15.27
N VAL A 106 -1.41 5.24 16.33
CA VAL A 106 0.06 5.17 16.43
C VAL A 106 0.45 4.10 17.44
N ASP A 107 1.16 3.08 16.96
CA ASP A 107 1.70 1.97 17.77
C ASP A 107 3.04 2.34 18.39
N GLY A 108 3.80 3.23 17.75
CA GLY A 108 5.09 3.70 18.24
C GLY A 108 5.69 4.78 17.35
N ALA A 109 6.78 5.37 17.80
CA ALA A 109 7.50 6.40 17.11
C ALA A 109 9.00 6.32 17.44
N PHE A 110 9.87 6.62 16.49
CA PHE A 110 11.31 6.69 16.75
C PHE A 110 12.01 7.73 15.89
N VAL A 111 13.15 8.19 16.36
CA VAL A 111 14.03 9.13 15.67
C VAL A 111 15.26 8.39 15.22
N ARG A 112 15.55 8.50 13.93
CA ARG A 112 16.74 7.93 13.30
C ARG A 112 17.69 9.05 12.91
N LEU A 113 18.95 8.92 13.30
CA LEU A 113 20.01 9.83 12.86
C LEU A 113 20.49 9.45 11.44
N PRO A 114 21.17 10.36 10.73
CA PRO A 114 21.79 10.06 9.43
C PRO A 114 22.78 8.91 9.48
N SER A 115 23.37 8.63 10.66
CA SER A 115 24.21 7.45 10.92
C SER A 115 23.46 6.12 10.83
N GLY A 116 22.12 6.14 10.83
CA GLY A 116 21.26 4.97 10.91
C GLY A 116 20.93 4.54 12.33
N GLU A 117 21.51 5.18 13.34
CA GLU A 117 21.25 4.92 14.76
C GLU A 117 19.86 5.44 15.18
N ILE A 118 19.20 4.71 16.08
CA ILE A 118 17.97 5.17 16.74
C ILE A 118 18.36 6.05 17.93
N PHE A 119 18.14 7.35 17.79
CA PHE A 119 18.40 8.34 18.84
C PHE A 119 17.43 8.22 20.01
N ALA A 120 16.14 8.11 19.70
CA ALA A 120 15.08 7.91 20.70
C ALA A 120 13.96 7.07 20.10
N ALA A 121 13.29 6.29 20.95
CA ALA A 121 12.19 5.41 20.56
C ALA A 121 11.11 5.40 21.64
N TYR A 122 9.88 5.20 21.19
CA TYR A 122 8.71 4.95 22.02
C TYR A 122 7.86 3.88 21.34
N ALA A 123 7.41 2.88 22.10
CA ALA A 123 6.38 1.95 21.63
C ALA A 123 5.32 1.75 22.69
N ARG A 124 4.07 1.64 22.25
CA ARG A 124 2.93 1.46 23.14
C ARG A 124 3.00 0.10 23.84
N ASN A 125 2.81 0.10 25.15
CA ASN A 125 2.73 -1.09 26.01
C ASN A 125 4.01 -1.96 26.04
N VAL A 126 5.17 -1.40 25.71
CA VAL A 126 6.42 -2.16 25.64
C VAL A 126 7.56 -1.40 26.32
N GLY A 127 8.45 -2.11 27.03
CA GLY A 127 9.62 -1.52 27.71
C GLY A 127 10.76 -1.19 26.76
N SER A 128 11.69 -0.32 27.16
CA SER A 128 12.76 0.27 26.32
C SER A 128 13.54 -0.73 25.45
N GLU A 129 13.99 -1.86 26.02
CA GLU A 129 14.70 -2.91 25.29
C GLU A 129 13.85 -3.56 24.19
N SER A 130 12.55 -3.65 24.44
CA SER A 130 11.58 -4.27 23.53
C SER A 130 11.02 -3.28 22.50
N GLU A 131 11.21 -1.97 22.69
CA GLU A 131 10.81 -0.95 21.70
C GLU A 131 11.61 -1.08 20.41
N LYS A 132 12.94 -1.23 20.51
CA LYS A 132 13.80 -1.46 19.34
C LYS A 132 13.41 -2.74 18.59
N ALA A 133 13.02 -3.78 19.34
CA ALA A 133 12.55 -5.03 18.76
C ALA A 133 11.18 -4.89 18.08
N LEU A 134 10.25 -4.12 18.65
CA LEU A 134 8.98 -3.79 18.01
C LEU A 134 9.18 -2.99 16.73
N ILE A 135 10.03 -1.97 16.76
CA ILE A 135 10.37 -1.15 15.59
C ILE A 135 10.94 -2.04 14.47
N ALA A 136 11.86 -2.95 14.81
CA ALA A 136 12.46 -3.85 13.83
C ALA A 136 11.48 -4.89 13.26
N ARG A 137 10.40 -5.20 14.00
CA ARG A 137 9.38 -6.19 13.61
C ARG A 137 8.11 -5.56 13.05
N HIS A 138 8.00 -4.23 13.06
CA HIS A 138 6.80 -3.53 12.60
C HIS A 138 6.66 -3.60 11.08
N ASN A 139 5.67 -4.37 10.62
CA ASN A 139 5.35 -4.52 9.20
C ASN A 139 4.16 -3.64 8.75
N GLY A 140 3.60 -2.81 9.64
CA GLY A 140 2.50 -1.90 9.31
C GLY A 140 2.95 -0.64 8.57
N PRO A 141 2.01 0.20 8.13
CA PRO A 141 2.32 1.46 7.46
C PRO A 141 3.18 2.38 8.33
N GLN A 142 4.17 3.03 7.71
CA GLN A 142 5.10 3.94 8.36
C GLN A 142 5.03 5.33 7.73
N PHE A 143 5.03 6.36 8.57
CA PHE A 143 5.10 7.76 8.12
C PHE A 143 6.43 8.36 8.52
N HIS A 144 7.09 9.00 7.55
CA HIS A 144 8.42 9.55 7.71
C HIS A 144 8.36 11.08 7.63
N SER A 145 9.08 11.76 8.53
CA SER A 145 9.20 13.21 8.53
C SER A 145 10.64 13.61 8.79
N THR A 146 11.17 14.47 7.93
CA THR A 146 12.56 14.91 8.04
C THR A 146 12.72 15.95 9.14
N ILE A 147 13.74 15.75 9.96
CA ILE A 147 14.16 16.70 10.99
C ILE A 147 15.25 17.56 10.36
N ARG A 148 14.99 18.86 10.25
CA ARG A 148 15.93 19.82 9.66
C ARG A 148 16.34 20.89 10.66
N ILE A 149 17.63 21.24 10.67
CA ILE A 149 18.21 22.35 11.42
C ILE A 149 18.94 23.24 10.42
N ASP A 150 18.57 24.51 10.34
CA ASP A 150 19.14 25.48 9.39
C ASP A 150 19.15 25.01 7.92
N GLY A 151 18.20 24.13 7.55
CA GLY A 151 18.07 23.55 6.21
C GLY A 151 18.83 22.23 6.02
N GLU A 152 19.68 21.82 6.95
CA GLU A 152 20.38 20.54 6.93
C GLU A 152 19.56 19.42 7.57
N ILE A 153 19.59 18.22 6.98
CA ILE A 153 18.88 17.05 7.53
C ILE A 153 19.71 16.44 8.64
N VAL A 154 19.22 16.52 9.87
CA VAL A 154 19.89 15.99 11.07
C VAL A 154 19.27 14.71 11.59
N GLY A 155 18.15 14.28 11.00
CA GLY A 155 17.49 13.04 11.34
C GLY A 155 16.14 12.86 10.65
N GLU A 156 15.49 11.76 11.00
CA GLU A 156 14.20 11.37 10.49
C GLU A 156 13.33 10.87 11.65
N LEU A 157 12.15 11.46 11.80
CA LEU A 157 11.09 10.95 12.66
C LEU A 157 10.28 9.91 11.88
N VAL A 158 10.13 8.73 12.44
CA VAL A 158 9.34 7.64 11.89
C VAL A 158 8.20 7.30 12.85
N LEU A 159 6.96 7.34 12.35
CA LEU A 159 5.76 6.93 13.06
C LEU A 159 5.31 5.56 12.56
N LEU A 160 5.07 4.65 13.50
CA LEU A 160 4.56 3.30 13.25
C LEU A 160 3.05 3.32 13.49
N THR A 161 2.27 2.96 12.46
CA THR A 161 0.80 3.01 12.51
C THR A 161 0.18 1.64 12.30
N ASN A 162 -1.06 1.48 12.78
CA ASN A 162 -1.85 0.23 12.76
C ASN A 162 -2.99 0.20 11.73
N LEU A 163 -2.88 1.00 10.67
CA LEU A 163 -3.90 1.10 9.61
C LEU A 163 -4.01 -0.16 8.74
#